data_AF-A0A3B9AB48-F1
#
_entry.id   AF-A0A3B9AB48-F1
#
_cell.length_a   1.000
_cell.length_b   1.000
_cell.length_c   1.000
_cell.angle_alpha   90.00
_cell.angle_beta   90.00
_cell.angle_gamma   90.00
#
_symmetry.space_group_name_H-M   'P 1'
#
loop_
_entity.id
_entity.type
_entity.pdbx_description
1 polymer ?
#
loop_
_entity_poly.entity_id
_entity_poly.type
_entity_poly.pdbx_seq_one_letter_code
_entity_poly.pdbx_strand_id
1 'polypeptide(L)'
;MASDKPISRFPIPRVDELPEDLREMVLNVQEKTGFIPNVFLALAHRPDECRAFFAMHDALMLREGNLTKAEKEMIVVTVSGGNECHYCVVAHGAILRIVAKNALLADQLAINYRKQIRHAV
;
A
#
# COMPACT_ATOMS: atom_id res chain seq x y z
N MET A 1 9.79 19.72 0.43
CA MET A 1 8.92 20.38 -0.56
C MET A 1 7.90 19.35 -1.00
N ALA A 2 6.60 19.64 -0.88
CA ALA A 2 5.58 18.81 -1.52
C ALA A 2 5.78 18.91 -3.04
N SER A 3 5.75 17.79 -3.74
CA SER A 3 5.93 17.74 -5.19
C SER A 3 4.65 18.26 -5.87
N ASP A 4 4.76 19.24 -6.78
CA ASP A 4 3.64 19.75 -7.59
C ASP A 4 3.14 18.75 -8.65
N LYS A 5 3.70 17.53 -8.68
CA LYS A 5 3.30 16.50 -9.64
C LYS A 5 1.93 15.91 -9.25
N PRO A 6 1.02 15.71 -10.21
CA PRO A 6 -0.26 15.09 -9.93
C PRO A 6 -0.08 13.65 -9.43
N ILE A 7 -0.80 13.29 -8.37
CA ILE A 7 -0.76 11.93 -7.78
C ILE A 7 -1.64 10.92 -8.51
N SER A 8 -2.55 11.41 -9.37
CA SER A 8 -3.46 10.61 -10.20
C SER A 8 -3.74 11.35 -11.50
N ARG A 9 -4.10 10.59 -12.54
CA ARG A 9 -4.64 11.15 -13.79
C ARG A 9 -6.08 11.65 -13.64
N PHE A 10 -6.83 11.09 -12.69
CA PHE A 10 -8.23 11.44 -12.43
C PHE A 10 -8.34 12.54 -11.36
N PRO A 11 -9.48 13.24 -11.28
CA PRO A 11 -9.72 14.24 -10.24
C PRO A 11 -9.56 13.64 -8.84
N ILE A 12 -8.92 14.41 -7.96
CA ILE A 12 -8.78 14.07 -6.54
C ILE A 12 -9.76 14.94 -5.75
N PRO A 13 -10.76 14.35 -5.07
CA PRO A 13 -11.66 15.10 -4.20
C PRO A 13 -10.90 15.69 -3.01
N ARG A 14 -11.37 16.82 -2.49
CA ARG A 14 -10.83 17.35 -1.23
C ARG A 14 -11.34 16.52 -0.06
N VAL A 15 -10.52 16.40 0.99
CA VAL A 15 -10.87 15.59 2.17
C VAL A 15 -12.14 16.07 2.87
N ASP A 16 -12.42 17.38 2.86
CA ASP A 16 -13.64 17.97 3.43
C ASP A 16 -14.91 17.76 2.59
N GLU A 17 -14.75 17.36 1.33
CA GLU A 17 -15.86 17.02 0.42
C GLU A 17 -16.20 15.51 0.46
N LEU A 18 -15.41 14.71 1.16
CA LEU A 18 -15.64 13.27 1.24
C LEU A 18 -16.86 12.94 2.10
N PRO A 19 -17.58 11.83 1.78
CA PRO A 19 -18.49 11.19 2.71
C PRO A 19 -17.82 10.96 4.08
N GLU A 20 -18.59 11.10 5.15
CA GLU A 20 -18.08 11.12 6.53
C GLU A 20 -17.21 9.89 6.86
N ASP A 21 -17.65 8.70 6.47
CA ASP A 21 -16.92 7.44 6.69
C ASP A 21 -15.55 7.40 5.98
N LEU A 22 -15.49 7.89 4.74
CA LEU A 22 -14.24 7.97 3.99
C LEU A 22 -13.31 9.06 4.54
N ARG A 23 -13.87 10.19 4.97
CA ARG A 23 -13.12 11.25 5.63
C ARG A 23 -12.47 10.75 6.91
N GLU A 24 -13.24 10.06 7.76
CA GLU A 24 -12.71 9.45 8.98
C GLU A 24 -11.62 8.43 8.68
N MET A 25 -11.82 7.54 7.72
CA MET A 25 -10.79 6.59 7.29
C MET A 25 -9.48 7.29 6.88
N VAL A 26 -9.57 8.35 6.08
CA VAL A 26 -8.42 9.14 5.61
C VAL A 26 -7.70 9.85 6.76
N LEU A 27 -8.44 10.45 7.69
CA LEU A 27 -7.85 11.14 8.84
C LEU A 27 -7.21 10.16 9.83
N ASN A 28 -7.85 9.01 10.04
CA ASN A 28 -7.34 7.95 10.91
C ASN A 28 -6.02 7.37 10.38
N VAL A 29 -5.87 7.19 9.06
CA VAL A 29 -4.59 6.77 8.50
C VAL A 29 -3.55 7.88 8.63
N GLN A 30 -3.92 9.13 8.36
CA GLN A 30 -3.01 10.28 8.50
C GLN A 30 -2.43 10.40 9.91
N GLU A 31 -3.26 10.23 10.94
CA GLU A 31 -2.82 10.27 12.34
C GLU A 31 -1.79 9.17 12.65
N LYS A 32 -2.00 7.95 12.11
CA LYS A 32 -1.13 6.80 12.33
C LYS A 32 0.18 6.85 11.55
N THR A 33 0.15 7.35 10.31
CA THR A 33 1.32 7.31 9.40
C THR A 33 2.00 8.67 9.21
N GLY A 34 1.41 9.76 9.70
CA GLY A 34 1.94 11.13 9.57
C GLY A 34 1.67 11.78 8.20
N PHE A 35 1.06 11.06 7.27
CA PHE A 35 0.64 11.52 5.93
C PHE A 35 -0.46 10.61 5.38
N ILE A 36 -1.20 11.05 4.36
CA ILE A 36 -2.22 10.24 3.68
C ILE A 36 -1.58 9.53 2.48
N PRO A 37 -1.53 8.18 2.43
CA PRO A 37 -1.07 7.49 1.23
C PRO A 37 -1.98 7.79 0.03
N ASN A 38 -1.39 8.11 -1.12
CA ASN A 38 -2.13 8.64 -2.27
C ASN A 38 -3.27 7.73 -2.76
N VAL A 39 -3.19 6.41 -2.54
CA VAL A 39 -4.26 5.46 -2.92
C VAL A 39 -5.60 5.78 -2.25
N PHE A 40 -5.59 6.28 -1.01
CA PHE A 40 -6.82 6.67 -0.31
C PHE A 40 -7.51 7.85 -1.03
N LEU A 41 -6.73 8.86 -1.42
CA LEU A 41 -7.25 10.04 -2.12
C LEU A 41 -7.64 9.72 -3.57
N ALA A 42 -6.83 8.91 -4.25
CA ALA A 42 -7.06 8.55 -5.65
C ALA A 42 -8.33 7.70 -5.83
N LEU A 43 -8.55 6.70 -4.96
CA LEU A 43 -9.75 5.87 -5.01
C LEU A 43 -10.99 6.61 -4.49
N ALA A 44 -10.83 7.57 -3.58
CA ALA A 44 -11.96 8.36 -3.09
C ALA A 44 -12.70 9.16 -4.18
N HIS A 45 -12.10 9.32 -5.37
CA HIS A 45 -12.82 9.79 -6.58
C HIS A 45 -14.09 8.97 -6.86
N ARG A 46 -14.10 7.68 -6.49
CA ARG A 46 -15.23 6.76 -6.59
C ARG A 46 -15.51 6.13 -5.23
N PRO A 47 -16.36 6.76 -4.40
CA PRO A 47 -16.58 6.35 -3.01
C PRO A 47 -16.92 4.87 -2.81
N ASP A 48 -17.81 4.32 -3.64
CA ASP A 48 -18.23 2.91 -3.49
C ASP A 48 -17.12 1.92 -3.88
N GLU A 49 -16.33 2.25 -4.91
CA GLU A 49 -15.14 1.48 -5.29
C GLU A 49 -14.07 1.55 -4.19
N CYS A 50 -13.88 2.73 -3.58
CA CYS A 50 -12.98 2.94 -2.45
C CYS A 50 -13.34 2.06 -1.25
N ARG A 51 -14.63 2.04 -0.85
CA ARG A 51 -15.12 1.18 0.23
C ARG A 51 -14.88 -0.29 -0.06
N ALA A 52 -15.24 -0.74 -1.26
CA ALA A 52 -15.05 -2.13 -1.66
C ALA A 52 -13.57 -2.53 -1.65
N PHE A 53 -12.69 -1.65 -2.14
CA PHE A 53 -11.25 -1.87 -2.14
C PHE A 53 -10.70 -2.04 -0.72
N PHE A 54 -11.00 -1.11 0.19
CA PHE A 54 -10.46 -1.17 1.55
C PHE A 54 -11.07 -2.31 2.38
N ALA A 55 -12.34 -2.65 2.15
CA ALA A 55 -12.95 -3.82 2.76
C ALA A 55 -12.22 -5.12 2.35
N MET A 56 -11.92 -5.28 1.05
CA MET A 56 -11.13 -6.41 0.55
C MET A 56 -9.69 -6.39 1.09
N HIS A 57 -9.04 -5.23 1.07
CA HIS A 57 -7.69 -5.05 1.60
C HIS A 57 -7.61 -5.52 3.04
N ASP A 58 -8.52 -5.06 3.91
CA ASP A 58 -8.49 -5.39 5.33
C ASP A 58 -8.78 -6.88 5.57
N ALA A 59 -9.74 -7.43 4.83
CA ALA A 59 -10.04 -8.86 4.88
C ALA A 59 -8.82 -9.73 4.53
N LEU A 60 -7.92 -9.28 3.65
CA LEU A 60 -6.72 -10.02 3.26
C LEU A 60 -5.51 -9.72 4.14
N MET A 61 -5.25 -8.44 4.38
CA MET A 61 -4.01 -7.96 5.00
C MET A 61 -4.07 -8.04 6.53
N LEU A 62 -5.23 -7.79 7.12
CA LEU A 62 -5.39 -7.73 8.58
C LEU A 62 -5.83 -9.04 9.21
N ARG A 63 -6.47 -9.96 8.45
CA ARG A 63 -6.89 -11.26 8.99
C ARG A 63 -5.72 -12.04 9.59
N GLU A 64 -5.99 -12.72 10.69
CA GLU A 64 -5.09 -13.75 11.21
C GLU A 64 -5.09 -14.97 10.29
N GLY A 65 -3.98 -15.70 10.30
CA GLY A 65 -3.80 -16.90 9.48
C GLY A 65 -2.36 -17.34 9.43
N ASN A 66 -2.05 -18.23 8.48
CA ASN A 66 -0.74 -18.88 8.37
C ASN A 66 0.36 -17.97 7.77
N LEU A 67 0.01 -16.76 7.34
CA LEU A 67 0.97 -15.79 6.81
C LEU A 67 1.10 -14.62 7.77
N THR A 68 2.33 -14.35 8.17
CA THR A 68 2.71 -13.15 8.91
C THR A 68 2.48 -11.89 8.07
N LYS A 69 2.44 -10.72 8.74
CA LYS A 69 2.36 -9.43 8.05
C LYS A 69 3.52 -9.24 7.06
N ALA A 70 4.72 -9.64 7.43
CA ALA A 70 5.89 -9.57 6.56
C ALA A 70 5.72 -10.44 5.31
N GLU A 71 5.26 -11.69 5.45
CA GLU A 71 5.05 -12.58 4.30
C GLU A 71 3.98 -12.07 3.34
N LYS A 72 2.90 -11.49 3.86
CA LYS A 72 1.89 -10.84 3.00
C LYS A 72 2.50 -9.70 2.19
N GLU A 73 3.28 -8.83 2.83
CA GLU A 73 3.97 -7.72 2.13
C GLU A 73 5.05 -8.21 1.16
N MET A 74 5.74 -9.33 1.43
CA MET A 74 6.67 -9.95 0.48
C MET A 74 5.94 -10.35 -0.81
N ILE A 75 4.76 -10.97 -0.70
CA ILE A 75 3.93 -11.33 -1.85
C ILE A 75 3.55 -10.06 -2.63
N VAL A 76 3.07 -9.02 -1.94
CA VAL A 76 2.68 -7.77 -2.59
C VAL A 76 3.85 -7.13 -3.35
N VAL A 77 5.02 -7.02 -2.72
CA VAL A 77 6.22 -6.43 -3.35
C VAL A 77 6.68 -7.25 -4.55
N THR A 78 6.71 -8.58 -4.44
CA THR A 78 7.09 -9.46 -5.55
C THR A 78 6.12 -9.34 -6.73
N VAL A 79 4.81 -9.38 -6.49
CA VAL A 79 3.79 -9.22 -7.53
C VAL A 79 3.87 -7.81 -8.15
N SER A 80 4.07 -6.78 -7.34
CA SER A 80 4.20 -5.41 -7.81
C SER A 80 5.43 -5.21 -8.69
N GLY A 81 6.57 -5.80 -8.32
CA GLY A 81 7.79 -5.77 -9.14
C GLY A 81 7.59 -6.50 -10.48
N GLY A 82 6.95 -7.66 -10.46
CA GLY A 82 6.62 -8.41 -11.68
C GLY A 82 5.63 -7.71 -12.62
N ASN A 83 4.78 -6.83 -12.07
CA ASN A 83 3.81 -6.02 -12.82
C ASN A 83 4.28 -4.58 -13.07
N GLU A 84 5.54 -4.26 -12.76
CA GLU A 84 6.12 -2.92 -12.95
C GLU A 84 5.31 -1.80 -12.26
N CYS A 85 4.62 -2.12 -11.16
CA CYS A 85 3.75 -1.18 -10.48
C CYS A 85 4.55 -0.28 -9.52
N HIS A 86 4.94 0.90 -10.00
CA HIS A 86 5.79 1.83 -9.25
C HIS A 86 5.22 2.20 -7.87
N TYR A 87 3.94 2.57 -7.79
CA TYR A 87 3.31 2.96 -6.52
C TYR A 87 3.37 1.83 -5.50
N CYS A 88 2.96 0.62 -5.90
CA CYS A 88 2.89 -0.52 -4.99
C CYS A 88 4.28 -0.99 -4.56
N VAL A 89 5.27 -1.02 -5.46
CA VAL A 89 6.66 -1.36 -5.09
C VAL A 89 7.19 -0.40 -4.03
N VAL A 90 6.97 0.92 -4.18
CA VAL A 90 7.47 1.92 -3.24
C VAL A 90 6.71 1.84 -1.90
N ALA A 91 5.38 1.82 -1.93
CA ALA A 91 4.55 1.83 -0.74
C ALA A 91 4.71 0.55 0.09
N HIS A 92 4.47 -0.61 -0.52
CA HIS A 92 4.57 -1.89 0.17
C HIS A 92 6.02 -2.27 0.48
N GLY A 93 6.99 -1.81 -0.32
CA GLY A 93 8.40 -1.96 0.00
C GLY A 93 8.79 -1.22 1.29
N ALA A 94 8.24 -0.02 1.53
CA ALA A 94 8.46 0.71 2.78
C ALA A 94 7.84 -0.03 3.98
N ILE A 95 6.61 -0.51 3.84
CA ILE A 95 5.94 -1.30 4.88
C ILE A 95 6.74 -2.57 5.17
N LEU A 96 7.15 -3.31 4.14
CA LEU A 96 7.91 -4.56 4.29
C LEU A 96 9.21 -4.34 5.08
N ARG A 97 9.98 -3.30 4.76
CA ARG A 97 11.23 -3.00 5.48
C ARG A 97 11.01 -2.79 6.97
N ILE A 98 9.88 -2.20 7.37
CA ILE A 98 9.50 -1.98 8.77
C ILE A 98 9.06 -3.29 9.41
N VAL A 99 8.10 -3.99 8.82
CA VAL A 99 7.50 -5.19 9.46
C VAL A 99 8.44 -6.39 9.48
N ALA A 100 9.33 -6.51 8.48
CA ALA A 100 10.36 -7.55 8.43
C ALA A 100 11.65 -7.15 9.16
N LYS A 101 11.78 -5.88 9.58
CA LYS A 101 13.01 -5.30 10.16
C LYS A 101 14.26 -5.58 9.31
N ASN A 102 14.10 -5.53 7.99
CA ASN A 102 15.17 -5.77 7.03
C ASN A 102 15.12 -4.73 5.91
N ALA A 103 16.08 -3.81 5.92
CA ALA A 103 16.13 -2.68 4.99
C ALA A 103 16.36 -3.09 3.52
N LEU A 104 16.90 -4.28 3.25
CA LEU A 104 17.27 -4.72 1.89
C LEU A 104 16.22 -5.61 1.23
N LEU A 105 15.31 -6.21 2.02
CA LEU A 105 14.43 -7.27 1.54
C LEU A 105 13.48 -6.81 0.43
N ALA A 106 12.90 -5.62 0.56
CA ALA A 106 11.96 -5.09 -0.43
C ALA A 106 12.61 -4.94 -1.82
N ASP A 107 13.79 -4.33 -1.88
CA ASP A 107 14.55 -4.09 -3.10
C ASP A 107 14.95 -5.42 -3.76
N GLN A 108 15.39 -6.39 -2.95
CA GLN A 108 15.72 -7.73 -3.42
C GLN A 108 14.52 -8.44 -4.06
N LEU A 109 13.34 -8.36 -3.45
CA LEU A 109 12.13 -8.99 -3.96
C LEU A 109 11.57 -8.27 -5.19
N ALA A 110 11.59 -6.94 -5.20
CA ALA A 110 11.10 -6.13 -6.32
C ALA A 110 11.95 -6.33 -7.58
N ILE A 111 13.27 -6.48 -7.44
CA ILE A 111 14.20 -6.61 -8.57
C ILE A 111 14.34 -8.06 -9.03
N ASN A 112 14.55 -9.00 -8.10
CA ASN A 112 14.77 -10.41 -8.44
C ASN A 112 14.46 -11.36 -7.28
N TYR A 113 13.16 -11.59 -7.03
CA TYR A 113 12.69 -12.53 -6.01
C TYR A 113 13.23 -13.95 -6.16
N ARG A 114 13.58 -14.40 -7.39
CA ARG A 114 14.11 -15.76 -7.65
C ARG A 114 15.49 -16.01 -7.05
N LYS A 115 16.26 -14.96 -6.75
CA LYS A 115 17.52 -15.09 -6.00
C LYS A 115 17.25 -15.37 -4.52
N GLN A 116 16.19 -14.80 -3.95
CA GLN A 116 15.86 -14.92 -2.53
C GLN A 116 15.26 -16.28 -2.16
N ILE A 117 14.39 -16.83 -3.03
CA ILE A 117 13.75 -18.15 -2.79
C ILE A 117 14.80 -19.27 -2.70
N ARG A 118 15.93 -19.15 -3.39
CA ARG A 118 17.00 -20.17 -3.41
C ARG A 118 17.88 -20.20 -2.16
N HIS A 119 17.80 -19.21 -1.28
CA HIS A 119 18.55 -19.16 -0.03
C HIS A 119 17.65 -19.30 1.22
N ALA A 120 16.35 -19.52 1.02
CA ALA A 120 15.36 -19.73 2.07
C ALA A 120 14.96 -21.21 2.25
N VAL A 121 15.70 -22.14 1.62
CA VAL A 121 15.59 -23.59 1.76
C VAL A 121 16.96 -24.14 2.13
#